data_AF-A0A2J9V0W7-F1
#
_entry.id   AF-A0A2J9V0W7-F1
#
_cell.length_a   1.000
_cell.length_b   1.000
_cell.length_c   1.000
_cell.angle_alpha   90.00
_cell.angle_beta   90.00
_cell.angle_gamma   90.00
#
_symmetry.space_group_name_H-M   'P 1'
#
loop_
_entity.id
_entity.type
_entity.pdbx_description
1 polymer ?
#
loop_
_entity_poly.entity_id
_entity_poly.type
_entity_poly.pdbx_seq_one_letter_code
_entity_poly.pdbx_strand_id
1 'polypeptide(L)'
;MCMDTAKCTLNGELYTASLFSTLPPNELAHKRKHLICPECQADVYFRKASRNGQSACFVCRTHAIDCSLSSSETQGLESGKVDEEIVHNLNQSFELDINVEITPTTLPTPSENKTHVTLSQLLRNLVNSPEFRKSDKKIVIEDPNTTRNVDNFFVHFYDVNNTNNEDVYGFWGILSDARLDSNGSLWLNAGGIGEVSCVIPCELVDDFYKHYKLEDEEELSGAYTLIIGTKKTSANGKDYIKLKNINHIVIRKISLLSELKNKYFINDKKRLAFLLRNHQKGIFDDELGIKKKHYIDRKAAKEWKIKLLKELHSDKNQEDSSLDYDEVSSYINKIYNRMVGKA
;
A
#
# COMPACT_ATOMS: atom_id res chain seq x y z
N MET A 1 3.14 -9.81 -1.19
CA MET A 1 2.26 -10.98 -1.43
C MET A 1 1.56 -11.39 -0.14
N CYS A 2 0.37 -12.01 -0.20
CA CYS A 2 -0.20 -12.74 0.93
C CYS A 2 0.54 -14.09 1.08
N MET A 3 1.02 -14.40 2.27
CA MET A 3 1.54 -15.68 2.72
C MET A 3 0.61 -16.25 3.80
N ASP A 4 0.58 -17.58 3.92
CA ASP A 4 -0.36 -18.25 4.82
C ASP A 4 0.15 -18.32 6.26
N THR A 5 1.48 -18.28 6.46
CA THR A 5 2.11 -18.42 7.78
C THR A 5 3.00 -17.25 8.12
N ALA A 6 3.12 -16.85 9.38
CA ALA A 6 4.10 -15.87 9.86
C ALA A 6 4.65 -16.28 11.23
N LYS A 7 5.88 -15.88 11.55
CA LYS A 7 6.50 -16.10 12.86
C LYS A 7 6.29 -14.89 13.75
N CYS A 8 5.82 -15.09 14.97
CA CYS A 8 5.75 -14.03 15.97
C CYS A 8 7.08 -13.92 16.72
N THR A 9 7.67 -12.73 16.77
CA THR A 9 8.97 -12.51 17.42
C THR A 9 8.89 -12.50 18.95
N LEU A 10 7.70 -12.30 19.53
CA LEU A 10 7.50 -12.27 20.99
C LEU A 10 7.60 -13.64 21.64
N ASN A 11 7.11 -14.68 20.96
CA ASN A 11 7.07 -16.05 21.50
C ASN A 11 7.74 -17.09 20.59
N GLY A 12 8.20 -16.69 19.40
CA GLY A 12 8.86 -17.57 18.44
C GLY A 12 7.93 -18.52 17.68
N GLU A 13 6.62 -18.45 17.90
CA GLU A 13 5.64 -19.38 17.31
C GLU A 13 5.30 -19.03 15.86
N LEU A 14 5.00 -20.07 15.07
CA LEU A 14 4.44 -19.95 13.74
C LEU A 14 2.91 -19.97 13.82
N TYR A 15 2.28 -18.98 13.20
CA TYR A 15 0.84 -18.90 13.07
C TYR A 15 0.42 -19.05 11.62
N THR A 16 -0.69 -19.74 11.36
CA THR A 16 -1.44 -19.59 10.10
C THR A 16 -2.36 -18.38 10.21
N ALA A 17 -2.72 -17.75 9.09
CA ALA A 17 -3.58 -16.58 9.12
C ALA A 17 -4.95 -16.88 9.75
N SER A 18 -5.50 -18.09 9.51
CA SER A 18 -6.74 -18.56 10.14
C SER A 18 -6.62 -18.65 11.67
N LEU A 19 -5.57 -19.28 12.19
CA LEU A 19 -5.35 -19.41 13.64
C LEU A 19 -5.05 -18.06 14.30
N PHE A 20 -4.30 -17.19 13.60
CA PHE A 20 -4.00 -15.86 14.11
C PHE A 20 -5.25 -14.99 14.19
N SER A 21 -6.21 -15.19 13.28
CA SER A 21 -7.49 -14.49 13.27
C SER A 21 -8.35 -14.78 14.49
N THR A 22 -8.20 -15.96 15.10
CA THR A 22 -9.01 -16.42 16.22
C THR A 22 -8.40 -16.09 17.58
N LEU A 23 -7.21 -15.45 17.61
CA LEU A 23 -6.60 -14.99 18.85
C LEU A 23 -7.50 -13.99 19.59
N PRO A 24 -7.46 -13.97 20.93
CA PRO A 24 -8.16 -12.96 21.72
C PRO A 24 -7.82 -11.55 21.23
N PRO A 25 -8.78 -10.59 21.19
CA PRO A 25 -8.56 -9.26 20.59
C PRO A 25 -7.33 -8.52 21.10
N ASN A 26 -7.03 -8.64 22.41
CA ASN A 26 -5.86 -8.04 23.04
C ASN A 26 -4.56 -8.71 22.58
N GLU A 27 -4.52 -10.04 22.54
CA GLU A 27 -3.37 -10.78 22.06
C GLU A 27 -3.12 -10.57 20.56
N LEU A 28 -4.19 -10.56 19.76
CA LEU A 28 -4.13 -10.28 18.33
C LEU A 28 -3.56 -8.88 18.09
N ALA A 29 -4.07 -7.87 18.79
CA ALA A 29 -3.60 -6.48 18.68
C ALA A 29 -2.11 -6.33 19.02
N HIS A 30 -1.64 -7.06 20.03
CA HIS A 30 -0.25 -7.02 20.46
C HIS A 30 0.66 -7.82 19.51
N LYS A 31 0.31 -9.06 19.21
CA LYS A 31 1.12 -9.95 18.36
C LYS A 31 1.17 -9.50 16.91
N ARG A 32 0.12 -8.86 16.36
CA ARG A 32 0.06 -8.47 14.93
C ARG A 32 1.13 -7.46 14.51
N LYS A 33 1.74 -6.76 15.48
CA LYS A 33 2.82 -5.79 15.28
C LYS A 33 4.21 -6.43 15.28
N HIS A 34 4.29 -7.71 15.65
CA HIS A 34 5.52 -8.43 15.94
C HIS A 34 5.64 -9.68 15.05
N LEU A 35 5.34 -9.54 13.76
CA LEU A 35 5.29 -10.63 12.80
C LEU A 35 6.39 -10.49 11.76
N ILE A 36 7.06 -11.59 11.49
CA ILE A 36 8.11 -11.68 10.48
C ILE A 36 7.93 -12.91 9.59
N CYS A 37 8.56 -12.87 8.43
CA CYS A 37 8.70 -14.02 7.55
C CYS A 37 9.54 -15.10 8.25
N PRO A 38 9.06 -16.35 8.35
CA PRO A 38 9.80 -17.40 9.04
C PRO A 38 11.10 -17.78 8.32
N GLU A 39 11.22 -17.49 7.03
CA GLU A 39 12.43 -17.74 6.25
C GLU A 39 13.37 -16.54 6.26
N CYS A 40 12.98 -15.44 5.60
CA CYS A 40 13.87 -14.30 5.38
C CYS A 40 13.84 -13.25 6.50
N GLN A 41 13.06 -13.48 7.57
CA GLN A 41 12.92 -12.57 8.71
C GLN A 41 12.40 -11.16 8.37
N ALA A 42 11.93 -10.93 7.14
CA ALA A 42 11.38 -9.65 6.72
C ALA A 42 10.08 -9.31 7.46
N ASP A 43 9.79 -8.02 7.63
CA ASP A 43 8.58 -7.53 8.29
C ASP A 43 7.30 -8.00 7.59
N VAL A 44 6.36 -8.48 8.39
CA VAL A 44 5.07 -8.99 7.94
C VAL A 44 3.96 -8.36 8.74
N TYR A 45 2.84 -8.08 8.07
CA TYR A 45 1.64 -7.59 8.73
C TYR A 45 0.47 -8.55 8.53
N PHE A 46 -0.38 -8.63 9.55
CA PHE A 46 -1.60 -9.41 9.50
C PHE A 46 -2.75 -8.56 8.99
N ARG A 47 -3.43 -9.05 7.95
CA ARG A 47 -4.68 -8.51 7.42
C ARG A 47 -5.82 -9.43 7.82
N LYS A 48 -6.81 -8.91 8.54
CA LYS A 48 -8.01 -9.68 8.92
C LYS A 48 -8.83 -10.06 7.69
N ALA A 49 -9.71 -11.04 7.88
CA ALA A 49 -10.71 -11.32 6.88
C ALA A 49 -11.57 -10.06 6.67
N SER A 50 -11.72 -9.62 5.43
CA SER A 50 -12.52 -8.44 5.14
C SER A 50 -14.01 -8.75 5.28
N ARG A 51 -14.83 -7.72 5.55
CA ARG A 51 -16.30 -7.83 5.50
C ARG A 51 -16.82 -8.32 4.14
N ASN A 52 -15.99 -8.18 3.10
CA ASN A 52 -16.26 -8.58 1.72
C ASN A 52 -15.79 -10.01 1.38
N GLY A 53 -15.34 -10.79 2.36
CA GLY A 53 -15.07 -12.22 2.22
C GLY A 53 -13.67 -12.59 1.73
N GLN A 54 -12.71 -11.65 1.73
CA GLN A 54 -11.30 -12.02 1.57
C GLN A 54 -10.82 -12.70 2.86
N SER A 55 -10.18 -13.85 2.74
CA SER A 55 -9.61 -14.56 3.88
C SER A 55 -8.51 -13.72 4.55
N ALA A 56 -8.36 -13.89 5.85
CA ALA A 56 -7.22 -13.32 6.56
C ALA A 56 -5.92 -13.84 5.95
N CYS A 57 -4.90 -13.00 5.86
CA CYS A 57 -3.59 -13.39 5.36
C CYS A 57 -2.48 -12.60 6.07
N PHE A 58 -1.27 -13.13 6.01
CA PHE A 58 -0.08 -12.37 6.35
C PHE A 58 0.50 -11.77 5.08
N VAL A 59 1.00 -10.54 5.14
CA VAL A 59 1.56 -9.88 3.97
C VAL A 59 2.97 -9.43 4.26
N CYS A 60 3.89 -9.89 3.42
CA CYS A 60 5.27 -9.45 3.38
C CYS A 60 5.49 -8.63 2.09
N ARG A 61 6.12 -7.47 2.23
CA ARG A 61 6.37 -6.55 1.09
C ARG A 61 7.73 -6.72 0.47
N THR A 62 8.75 -6.97 1.30
CA THR A 62 10.16 -6.99 0.90
C THR A 62 10.78 -8.28 1.40
N HIS A 63 10.42 -9.38 0.75
CA HIS A 63 11.16 -10.62 0.95
C HIS A 63 12.62 -10.42 0.51
N ALA A 64 13.54 -11.15 1.16
CA ALA A 64 14.90 -11.28 0.63
C ALA A 64 14.86 -11.96 -0.75
N ILE A 65 15.86 -11.68 -1.58
CA ILE A 65 15.95 -12.06 -3.00
C ILE A 65 15.79 -13.58 -3.25
N ASP A 66 16.05 -14.42 -2.24
CA ASP A 66 15.96 -15.89 -2.34
C ASP A 66 14.96 -16.52 -1.35
N CYS A 67 14.00 -15.74 -0.83
CA CYS A 67 13.00 -16.29 0.07
C CYS A 67 11.99 -17.15 -0.71
N SER A 68 11.79 -18.41 -0.32
CA SER A 68 10.84 -19.31 -0.98
C SER A 68 9.38 -18.91 -0.72
N LEU A 69 9.14 -18.15 0.35
CA LEU A 69 7.87 -17.49 0.64
C LEU A 69 7.66 -16.18 -0.14
N SER A 70 8.70 -15.67 -0.81
CA SER A 70 8.48 -14.74 -1.90
C SER A 70 7.90 -15.53 -3.06
N SER A 71 6.73 -15.15 -3.58
CA SER A 71 6.36 -15.70 -4.88
C SER A 71 7.42 -15.28 -5.89
N SER A 72 8.15 -16.25 -6.41
CA SER A 72 9.05 -16.18 -7.58
C SER A 72 8.56 -15.11 -8.58
N GLU A 73 9.34 -14.15 -9.09
CA GLU A 73 10.74 -14.17 -9.52
C GLU A 73 11.34 -12.75 -9.49
N THR A 74 12.57 -12.59 -9.00
CA THR A 74 13.33 -11.32 -9.05
C THR A 74 14.62 -11.53 -9.84
N GLN A 75 14.63 -11.28 -11.16
CA GLN A 75 15.86 -11.02 -11.92
C GLN A 75 15.59 -10.05 -13.09
N GLY A 76 16.41 -9.00 -13.20
CA GLY A 76 16.60 -8.22 -14.44
C GLY A 76 16.17 -6.75 -14.39
N LEU A 77 17.15 -5.85 -14.54
CA LEU A 77 17.05 -4.38 -14.62
C LEU A 77 16.52 -3.86 -15.98
N GLU A 78 15.98 -2.63 -15.95
CA GLU A 78 16.42 -1.42 -16.68
C GLU A 78 15.30 -0.52 -17.28
N SER A 79 15.64 0.76 -17.33
CA SER A 79 14.81 1.97 -17.42
C SER A 79 13.98 2.14 -18.70
N GLY A 80 12.73 2.61 -18.58
CA GLY A 80 11.88 3.00 -19.71
C GLY A 80 10.74 3.95 -19.30
N LYS A 81 10.48 4.97 -20.13
CA LYS A 81 9.66 6.16 -19.87
C LYS A 81 8.16 5.87 -19.67
N VAL A 82 7.53 6.78 -18.91
CA VAL A 82 6.13 6.77 -18.49
C VAL A 82 5.25 7.36 -19.59
N ASP A 83 4.28 6.58 -20.07
CA ASP A 83 3.03 7.10 -20.60
C ASP A 83 1.92 6.84 -19.56
N GLU A 84 1.22 7.92 -19.22
CA GLU A 84 0.13 7.97 -18.26
C GLU A 84 -1.14 7.36 -18.88
N GLU A 85 -1.75 6.34 -18.24
CA GLU A 85 -3.19 6.40 -17.97
C GLU A 85 -3.76 5.28 -17.07
N ILE A 86 -4.66 5.73 -16.18
CA ILE A 86 -5.69 5.00 -15.42
C ILE A 86 -5.17 4.18 -14.22
N VAL A 87 -4.95 4.91 -13.11
CA VAL A 87 -4.86 4.39 -11.74
C VAL A 87 -6.21 4.59 -11.05
N HIS A 88 -6.72 3.55 -10.40
CA HIS A 88 -7.91 3.66 -9.55
C HIS A 88 -7.61 4.65 -8.41
N ASN A 89 -8.17 5.86 -8.51
CA ASN A 89 -7.87 7.00 -7.66
C ASN A 89 -8.38 6.80 -6.23
N LEU A 90 -7.45 6.46 -5.33
CA LEU A 90 -7.42 6.99 -3.96
C LEU A 90 -6.44 8.18 -3.86
N ASN A 91 -5.88 8.64 -4.98
CA ASN A 91 -5.03 9.83 -5.06
C ASN A 91 -5.89 11.12 -5.02
N GLN A 92 -6.66 11.32 -3.95
CA GLN A 92 -7.08 12.68 -3.62
C GLN A 92 -5.93 13.33 -2.86
N SER A 93 -4.96 13.88 -3.60
CA SER A 93 -3.94 14.74 -3.02
C SER A 93 -4.58 16.08 -2.66
N PHE A 94 -4.43 16.51 -1.40
CA PHE A 94 -4.42 17.93 -1.10
C PHE A 94 -3.14 18.53 -1.67
N GLU A 95 -3.27 19.69 -2.31
CA GLU A 95 -2.15 20.59 -2.54
C GLU A 95 -1.81 21.22 -1.17
N LEU A 96 -1.03 20.50 -0.35
CA LEU A 96 -0.20 21.22 0.60
C LEU A 96 0.95 21.77 -0.22
N ASP A 97 1.02 23.10 -0.35
CA ASP A 97 2.11 23.79 -1.04
C ASP A 97 3.41 23.55 -0.28
N ILE A 98 4.14 22.50 -0.66
CA ILE A 98 5.47 22.22 -0.16
C ILE A 98 6.45 22.62 -1.26
N ASN A 99 7.25 23.63 -0.98
CA ASN A 99 8.31 24.04 -1.88
C ASN A 99 9.56 23.24 -1.56
N VAL A 100 10.07 22.49 -2.53
CA VAL A 100 11.40 21.89 -2.46
C VAL A 100 12.35 22.77 -3.25
N GLU A 101 13.37 23.29 -2.57
CA GLU A 101 14.47 23.99 -3.21
C GLU A 101 15.46 22.95 -3.71
N ILE A 102 15.53 22.80 -5.03
CA ILE A 102 16.54 21.96 -5.66
C ILE A 102 17.77 22.83 -5.86
N THR A 103 18.83 22.60 -5.09
CA THR A 103 20.14 23.18 -5.40
C THR A 103 20.73 22.42 -6.58
N PRO A 104 20.95 23.04 -7.76
CA PRO A 104 21.64 22.35 -8.85
C PRO A 104 23.07 22.06 -8.42
N THR A 105 23.57 20.85 -8.67
CA THR A 105 24.96 20.43 -8.38
C THR A 105 26.00 21.10 -9.31
N THR A 106 25.67 22.22 -9.94
CA THR A 106 26.57 22.98 -10.83
C THR A 106 26.32 24.48 -10.70
N LEU A 107 27.39 25.26 -10.82
CA LEU A 107 27.55 26.71 -10.55
C LEU A 107 26.34 27.63 -10.89
N PRO A 108 26.19 28.74 -10.15
CA PRO A 108 24.91 29.38 -9.89
C PRO A 108 24.47 30.34 -10.99
N THR A 109 23.20 30.23 -11.39
CA THR A 109 22.38 31.39 -11.78
C THR A 109 21.34 31.64 -10.69
N PRO A 110 21.09 32.90 -10.29
CA PRO A 110 20.13 33.25 -9.25
C PRO A 110 18.73 33.25 -9.86
N SER A 111 18.20 32.07 -10.14
CA SER A 111 16.76 31.85 -10.20
C SER A 111 16.45 30.77 -9.18
N GLU A 112 15.91 31.17 -8.03
CA GLU A 112 15.33 30.27 -7.03
C GLU A 112 14.23 29.44 -7.69
N ASN A 113 14.60 28.31 -8.30
CA ASN A 113 13.64 27.37 -8.87
C ASN A 113 12.98 26.58 -7.73
N LYS A 114 12.03 27.22 -7.05
CA LYS A 114 11.13 26.55 -6.10
C LYS A 114 10.17 25.68 -6.90
N THR A 115 10.31 24.37 -6.77
CA THR A 115 9.33 23.43 -7.32
C THR A 115 8.28 23.13 -6.28
N HIS A 116 7.02 23.42 -6.59
CA HIS A 116 5.89 22.95 -5.81
C HIS A 116 5.79 21.43 -5.95
N VAL A 117 5.81 20.73 -4.82
CA VAL A 117 5.58 19.29 -4.76
C VAL A 117 4.46 18.97 -3.77
N THR A 118 3.70 17.94 -4.07
CA THR A 118 2.61 17.47 -3.21
C THR A 118 3.12 16.48 -2.17
N LEU A 119 2.39 16.34 -1.05
CA LEU A 119 2.66 15.26 -0.07
C LEU A 119 2.67 13.87 -0.71
N SER A 120 1.84 13.63 -1.73
CA SER A 120 1.84 12.37 -2.49
C SER A 120 3.15 12.10 -3.22
N GLN A 121 3.74 13.14 -3.85
CA GLN A 121 5.04 13.02 -4.51
C GLN A 121 6.16 12.81 -3.50
N LEU A 122 6.12 13.53 -2.38
CA LEU A 122 7.08 13.35 -1.28
C LEU A 122 7.02 11.94 -0.70
N LEU A 123 5.82 11.44 -0.36
CA LEU A 123 5.64 10.07 0.13
C LEU A 123 6.16 9.06 -0.90
N ARG A 124 5.90 9.26 -2.20
CA ARG A 124 6.43 8.37 -3.25
C ARG A 124 7.96 8.36 -3.26
N ASN A 125 8.60 9.51 -3.16
CA ASN A 125 10.06 9.63 -3.13
C ASN A 125 10.65 9.00 -1.86
N LEU A 126 10.04 9.25 -0.70
CA LEU A 126 10.41 8.63 0.56
C LEU A 126 10.31 7.11 0.49
N VAL A 127 9.25 6.55 -0.10
CA VAL A 127 9.10 5.10 -0.23
C VAL A 127 10.12 4.50 -1.20
N ASN A 128 10.41 5.15 -2.32
CA ASN A 128 11.12 4.52 -3.44
C ASN A 128 12.61 4.88 -3.58
N SER A 129 13.10 5.97 -2.97
CA SER A 129 14.49 6.41 -3.13
C SER A 129 15.20 6.58 -1.78
N PRO A 130 16.12 5.66 -1.42
CA PRO A 130 17.01 5.83 -0.29
C PRO A 130 17.89 7.08 -0.39
N GLU A 131 18.27 7.50 -1.60
CA GLU A 131 19.07 8.68 -1.87
C GLU A 131 18.29 9.95 -1.53
N PHE A 132 16.99 10.00 -1.86
CA PHE A 132 16.13 11.11 -1.49
C PHE A 132 16.08 11.27 0.03
N ARG A 133 15.94 10.18 0.79
CA ARG A 133 15.93 10.20 2.27
C ARG A 133 17.21 10.76 2.89
N LYS A 134 18.32 10.69 2.17
CA LYS A 134 19.64 11.18 2.61
C LYS A 134 20.05 12.48 1.94
N SER A 135 19.15 13.10 1.18
CA SER A 135 19.48 14.30 0.41
C SER A 135 19.52 15.54 1.31
N ASP A 136 20.42 16.45 0.96
CA ASP A 136 20.54 17.79 1.53
C ASP A 136 19.58 18.80 0.89
N LYS A 137 18.52 18.30 0.25
CA LYS A 137 17.49 19.14 -0.35
C LYS A 137 16.72 19.86 0.74
N LYS A 138 16.51 21.16 0.51
CA LYS A 138 15.75 22.01 1.40
C LYS A 138 14.27 21.93 1.09
N ILE A 139 13.46 21.87 2.12
CA ILE A 139 12.00 21.89 2.04
C ILE A 139 11.45 23.02 2.88
N VAL A 140 10.33 23.58 2.41
CA VAL A 140 9.58 24.65 3.06
C VAL A 140 8.15 24.16 3.21
N ILE A 141 7.66 24.11 4.45
CA ILE A 141 6.33 23.58 4.79
C ILE A 141 5.57 24.64 5.58
N GLU A 142 4.40 25.03 5.08
CA GLU A 142 3.51 26.08 5.61
C GLU A 142 4.12 27.50 5.67
N ASP A 143 5.31 27.67 6.27
CA ASP A 143 5.98 28.96 6.44
C ASP A 143 7.24 29.08 5.54
N PRO A 144 7.26 30.04 4.59
CA PRO A 144 8.41 30.35 3.74
C PRO A 144 9.73 30.60 4.48
N ASN A 145 9.67 31.04 5.74
CA ASN A 145 10.85 31.36 6.54
C ASN A 145 11.41 30.16 7.30
N THR A 146 10.68 29.04 7.31
CA THR A 146 11.08 27.83 8.02
C THR A 146 11.55 26.78 7.01
N THR A 147 12.85 26.82 6.70
CA THR A 147 13.49 25.83 5.83
C THR A 147 14.08 24.68 6.63
N ARG A 148 13.77 23.45 6.24
CA ARG A 148 14.29 22.22 6.82
C ARG A 148 14.95 21.35 5.76
N ASN A 149 15.79 20.41 6.18
CA ASN A 149 16.48 19.52 5.25
C ASN A 149 15.70 18.21 5.10
N VAL A 150 15.72 17.57 3.94
CA VAL A 150 14.96 16.31 3.75
C VAL A 150 15.41 15.23 4.74
N ASP A 151 16.72 15.08 4.93
CA ASP A 151 17.34 14.08 5.80
C ASP A 151 17.01 14.23 7.30
N ASN A 152 16.63 15.42 7.75
CA ASN A 152 16.33 15.71 9.15
C ASN A 152 14.85 15.99 9.42
N PHE A 153 14.07 16.29 8.39
CA PHE A 153 12.65 16.60 8.54
C PHE A 153 11.77 15.36 8.41
N PHE A 154 12.06 14.47 7.45
CA PHE A 154 11.22 13.30 7.21
C PHE A 154 11.70 12.10 8.02
N VAL A 155 10.93 11.75 9.04
CA VAL A 155 11.29 10.73 10.02
C VAL A 155 10.49 9.47 9.77
N HIS A 156 11.17 8.34 9.61
CA HIS A 156 10.48 7.05 9.49
C HIS A 156 9.85 6.67 10.84
N PHE A 157 8.74 5.92 10.85
CA PHE A 157 8.05 5.54 12.10
C PHE A 157 8.93 4.78 13.11
N TYR A 158 9.98 4.10 12.66
CA TYR A 158 10.98 3.44 13.52
C TYR A 158 11.89 4.41 14.28
N ASP A 159 12.01 5.64 13.80
CA ASP A 159 12.98 6.63 14.30
C ASP A 159 12.30 7.77 15.06
N VAL A 160 11.00 7.68 15.36
CA VAL A 160 10.23 8.73 16.04
C VAL A 160 10.78 9.07 17.43
N ASN A 161 11.40 8.12 18.11
CA ASN A 161 12.01 8.35 19.42
C ASN A 161 13.16 9.37 19.36
N ASN A 162 13.75 9.59 18.18
CA ASN A 162 14.85 10.53 17.98
C ASN A 162 14.39 11.98 17.75
N THR A 163 13.08 12.24 17.74
CA THR A 163 12.53 13.59 17.57
C THR A 163 12.25 14.30 18.88
N ASN A 164 12.25 15.63 18.85
CA ASN A 164 11.79 16.44 19.97
C ASN A 164 10.25 16.40 20.06
N ASN A 165 9.74 16.54 21.28
CA ASN A 165 8.32 16.83 21.49
C ASN A 165 8.02 18.25 20.99
N GLU A 166 6.78 18.49 20.55
CA GLU A 166 6.26 19.78 20.05
C GLU A 166 6.81 20.26 18.69
N ASP A 167 7.98 19.79 18.27
CA ASP A 167 8.55 20.10 16.95
C ASP A 167 7.72 19.43 15.82
N VAL A 168 7.56 20.15 14.71
CA VAL A 168 6.88 19.66 13.52
C VAL A 168 7.84 18.86 12.65
N TYR A 169 7.44 17.65 12.29
CA TYR A 169 8.17 16.75 11.38
C TYR A 169 7.21 16.11 10.37
N GLY A 170 7.78 15.51 9.32
CA GLY A 170 7.07 14.66 8.38
C GLY A 170 7.29 13.18 8.73
N PHE A 171 6.34 12.58 9.41
CA PHE A 171 6.41 11.18 9.83
C PHE A 171 5.85 10.26 8.76
N TRP A 172 6.60 9.22 8.40
CA TRP A 172 6.18 8.32 7.32
C TRP A 172 6.48 6.86 7.58
N GLY A 173 5.74 5.99 6.92
CA GLY A 173 5.91 4.54 7.00
C GLY A 173 4.64 3.78 6.67
N ILE A 174 4.60 2.50 7.06
CA ILE A 174 3.48 1.60 6.81
C ILE A 174 2.58 1.55 8.03
N LEU A 175 1.27 1.59 7.79
CA LEU A 175 0.25 1.32 8.80
C LEU A 175 0.04 -0.18 8.99
N SER A 176 0.09 -0.64 10.23
CA SER A 176 -0.22 -2.02 10.62
C SER A 176 -1.73 -2.25 10.75
N ASP A 177 -2.41 -1.35 11.48
CA ASP A 177 -3.87 -1.28 11.57
C ASP A 177 -4.33 0.14 11.88
N ALA A 178 -5.63 0.35 11.82
CA ALA A 178 -6.28 1.54 12.31
C ALA A 178 -7.46 1.15 13.21
N ARG A 179 -7.79 1.98 14.20
CA ARG A 179 -8.88 1.73 15.16
C ARG A 179 -9.53 3.02 15.61
N LEU A 180 -10.85 3.03 15.69
CA LEU A 180 -11.58 4.07 16.42
C LEU A 180 -11.54 3.78 17.92
N ASP A 181 -11.28 4.82 18.71
CA ASP A 181 -11.44 4.74 20.16
C ASP A 181 -12.88 5.06 20.60
N SER A 182 -13.14 4.97 21.90
CA SER A 182 -14.45 5.26 22.49
C SER A 182 -14.89 6.71 22.32
N ASN A 183 -13.95 7.63 22.06
CA ASN A 183 -14.19 9.05 21.88
C ASN A 183 -14.36 9.42 20.40
N GLY A 184 -14.31 8.44 19.50
CA GLY A 184 -14.44 8.63 18.06
C GLY A 184 -13.17 9.10 17.37
N SER A 185 -12.01 9.16 18.06
CA SER A 185 -10.74 9.48 17.40
C SER A 185 -10.20 8.25 16.67
N LEU A 186 -9.65 8.44 15.47
CA LEU A 186 -9.08 7.36 14.68
C LEU A 186 -7.56 7.26 14.93
N TRP A 187 -7.15 6.11 15.45
CA TRP A 187 -5.75 5.79 15.73
C TRP A 187 -5.17 4.95 14.60
N LEU A 188 -4.19 5.50 13.88
CA LEU A 188 -3.41 4.82 12.84
C LEU A 188 -2.13 4.25 13.48
N ASN A 189 -1.98 2.94 13.55
CA ASN A 189 -0.86 2.32 14.24
C ASN A 189 0.23 1.90 13.24
N ALA A 190 1.46 2.36 13.46
CA ALA A 190 2.62 1.86 12.73
C ALA A 190 3.04 0.47 13.27
N GLY A 191 3.48 -0.43 12.39
CA GLY A 191 4.01 -1.74 12.78
C GLY A 191 5.50 -1.68 13.18
N GLY A 192 5.98 -2.69 13.92
CA GLY A 192 7.38 -2.93 14.29
C GLY A 192 7.91 -2.23 15.56
N ILE A 193 9.23 -2.25 15.76
CA ILE A 193 9.90 -1.85 17.02
C ILE A 193 9.72 -0.34 17.25
N GLY A 194 9.00 0.03 18.32
CA GLY A 194 8.73 1.44 18.70
C GLY A 194 7.25 1.82 18.77
N GLU A 195 6.35 1.04 18.15
CA GLU A 195 4.87 1.15 18.23
C GLU A 195 4.25 2.57 18.23
N VAL A 196 4.75 3.51 17.44
CA VAL A 196 4.13 4.84 17.36
C VAL A 196 2.71 4.74 16.77
N SER A 197 1.77 5.46 17.38
CA SER A 197 0.43 5.63 16.86
C SER A 197 0.25 7.07 16.39
N CYS A 198 -0.47 7.28 15.29
CA CYS A 198 -0.90 8.60 14.85
C CYS A 198 -2.37 8.77 15.17
N VAL A 199 -2.76 9.87 15.79
CA VAL A 199 -4.16 10.15 16.10
C VAL A 199 -4.72 11.18 15.13
N ILE A 200 -5.85 10.82 14.51
CA ILE A 200 -6.76 11.73 13.85
C ILE A 200 -7.85 12.10 14.86
N PRO A 201 -7.90 13.37 15.32
CA PRO A 201 -8.93 13.84 16.24
C PRO A 201 -10.34 13.57 15.71
N CYS A 202 -11.30 13.28 16.60
CA CYS A 202 -12.65 12.88 16.22
C CYS A 202 -13.35 13.88 15.29
N GLU A 203 -13.08 15.18 15.45
CA GLU A 203 -13.60 16.24 14.61
C GLU A 203 -13.10 16.19 13.15
N LEU A 204 -12.01 15.48 12.86
CA LEU A 204 -11.46 15.31 11.52
C LEU A 204 -11.78 13.94 10.90
N VAL A 205 -12.38 13.01 11.65
CA VAL A 205 -12.57 11.62 11.21
C VAL A 205 -13.54 11.51 10.04
N ASP A 206 -14.70 12.18 10.11
CA ASP A 206 -15.70 12.11 9.03
C ASP A 206 -15.15 12.68 7.72
N ASP A 207 -14.43 13.80 7.79
CA ASP A 207 -13.76 14.40 6.64
C ASP A 207 -12.67 13.49 6.09
N PHE A 208 -11.91 12.81 6.96
CA PHE A 208 -10.91 11.82 6.55
C PHE A 208 -11.53 10.64 5.81
N TYR A 209 -12.61 10.05 6.34
CA TYR A 209 -13.33 8.95 5.69
C TYR A 209 -13.91 9.35 4.35
N LYS A 210 -14.52 10.53 4.28
CA LYS A 210 -15.11 11.08 3.04
C LYS A 210 -14.04 11.35 1.99
N HIS A 211 -12.92 11.94 2.39
CA HIS A 211 -11.79 12.26 1.51
C HIS A 211 -11.18 10.99 0.90
N TYR A 212 -10.87 10.00 1.73
CA TYR A 212 -10.29 8.75 1.27
C TYR A 212 -11.32 7.71 0.82
N LYS A 213 -12.62 8.05 0.82
CA LYS A 213 -13.74 7.17 0.45
C LYS A 213 -13.66 5.81 1.14
N LEU A 214 -13.38 5.82 2.44
CA LEU A 214 -13.22 4.63 3.26
C LEU A 214 -14.59 4.14 3.73
N GLU A 215 -14.82 2.83 3.69
CA GLU A 215 -16.00 2.21 4.29
C GLU A 215 -15.69 1.70 5.72
N ASP A 216 -14.45 1.28 5.97
CA ASP A 216 -13.97 0.84 7.28
C ASP A 216 -12.47 1.10 7.49
N GLU A 217 -12.02 1.00 8.75
CA GLU A 217 -10.64 1.24 9.16
C GLU A 217 -9.65 0.15 8.71
N GLU A 218 -10.11 -1.07 8.42
CA GLU A 218 -9.23 -2.16 7.98
C GLU A 218 -8.67 -1.88 6.59
N GLU A 219 -9.36 -1.07 5.79
CA GLU A 219 -8.84 -0.55 4.54
C GLU A 219 -7.51 0.22 4.70
N LEU A 220 -7.20 0.76 5.87
CA LEU A 220 -5.95 1.49 6.10
C LEU A 220 -4.77 0.54 6.39
N SER A 221 -5.02 -0.72 6.69
CA SER A 221 -3.97 -1.70 6.97
C SER A 221 -3.09 -1.92 5.73
N GLY A 222 -1.78 -1.75 5.91
CA GLY A 222 -0.81 -1.78 4.83
C GLY A 222 -0.78 -0.52 3.95
N ALA A 223 -1.53 0.53 4.25
CA ALA A 223 -1.30 1.77 3.53
C ALA A 223 0.06 2.37 3.94
N TYR A 224 0.78 2.95 2.98
CA TYR A 224 1.82 3.90 3.31
C TYR A 224 1.17 5.23 3.67
N THR A 225 1.76 5.93 4.63
CA THR A 225 1.30 7.26 5.02
C THR A 225 2.49 8.21 5.17
N LEU A 226 2.24 9.49 4.93
CA LEU A 226 3.08 10.60 5.37
C LEU A 226 2.18 11.58 6.12
N ILE A 227 2.61 11.96 7.32
CA ILE A 227 1.90 12.82 8.25
C ILE A 227 2.80 13.98 8.66
N ILE A 228 2.39 15.20 8.37
CA ILE A 228 3.01 16.40 8.95
C ILE A 228 2.33 16.66 10.30
N GLY A 229 3.10 16.59 11.38
CA GLY A 229 2.52 16.70 12.72
C GLY A 229 3.57 16.87 13.80
N THR A 230 3.11 16.82 15.05
CA THR A 230 3.99 16.92 16.22
C THR A 230 3.96 15.64 17.03
N LYS A 231 5.12 15.29 17.59
CA LYS A 231 5.21 14.21 18.57
C LYS A 231 4.67 14.69 19.91
N LYS A 232 3.87 13.84 20.54
CA LYS A 232 3.29 14.00 21.87
C LYS A 232 3.54 12.73 22.67
N THR A 233 3.62 12.86 23.98
CA THR A 233 3.71 11.71 24.89
C THR A 233 2.42 11.61 25.68
N SER A 234 1.77 10.45 25.67
CA SER A 234 0.56 10.20 26.47
C SER A 234 0.88 10.16 27.97
N ALA A 235 -0.15 10.23 28.80
CA ALA A 235 -0.01 10.09 30.26
C ALA A 235 0.65 8.76 30.68
N ASN A 236 0.55 7.71 29.84
CA ASN A 236 1.16 6.41 30.07
C ASN A 236 2.59 6.30 29.52
N GLY A 237 3.20 7.41 29.09
CA GLY A 237 4.56 7.44 28.56
C GLY A 237 4.69 6.95 27.11
N LYS A 238 3.59 6.62 26.43
CA LYS A 238 3.61 6.20 25.03
C LYS A 238 3.63 7.42 24.11
N ASP A 239 4.61 7.48 23.22
CA ASP A 239 4.69 8.49 22.16
C ASP A 239 3.65 8.26 21.06
N TYR A 240 3.05 9.35 20.59
CA TYR A 240 2.09 9.38 19.50
C TYR A 240 2.24 10.66 18.68
N ILE A 241 1.84 10.59 17.41
CA ILE A 241 1.87 11.72 16.49
C ILE A 241 0.46 12.30 16.41
N LYS A 242 0.31 13.60 16.64
CA LYS A 242 -0.98 14.28 16.50
C LYS A 242 -1.11 14.92 15.13
N LEU A 243 -2.16 14.56 14.39
CA LEU A 243 -2.52 15.24 13.15
C LEU A 243 -3.08 16.63 13.45
N LYS A 244 -2.57 17.65 12.76
CA LYS A 244 -3.04 19.05 12.89
C LYS A 244 -4.23 19.36 11.98
N ASN A 245 -4.20 18.87 10.75
CA ASN A 245 -5.20 19.16 9.71
C ASN A 245 -5.25 17.99 8.72
N ILE A 246 -6.39 17.77 8.06
CA ILE A 246 -6.54 16.74 7.04
C ILE A 246 -5.59 16.92 5.84
N ASN A 247 -5.20 18.16 5.52
CA ASN A 247 -4.26 18.43 4.44
C ASN A 247 -2.84 17.99 4.79
N HIS A 248 -2.54 17.73 6.07
CA HIS A 248 -1.25 17.29 6.56
C HIS A 248 -1.06 15.77 6.54
N ILE A 249 -1.99 15.02 5.96
CA ILE A 249 -1.87 13.57 5.84
C ILE A 249 -2.09 13.15 4.39
N VAL A 250 -1.25 12.23 3.92
CA VAL A 250 -1.46 11.50 2.69
C VAL A 250 -1.44 10.01 2.96
N ILE A 251 -2.47 9.32 2.49
CA ILE A 251 -2.53 7.85 2.50
C ILE A 251 -2.32 7.34 1.07
N ARG A 252 -1.35 6.45 0.91
CA ARG A 252 -1.10 5.73 -0.34
C ARG A 252 -1.26 4.24 -0.09
N LYS A 253 -2.41 3.70 -0.51
CA LYS A 253 -2.50 2.25 -0.75
C LYS A 253 -1.60 1.94 -1.93
N ILE A 254 -0.56 1.16 -1.70
CA ILE A 254 0.10 0.47 -2.80
C ILE A 254 -0.88 -0.61 -3.24
N SER A 255 -1.72 -0.29 -4.23
CA SER A 255 -2.25 -1.34 -5.08
C SER A 255 -1.02 -1.91 -5.77
N LEU A 256 -0.68 -3.17 -5.46
CA LEU A 256 0.43 -3.87 -6.10
C LEU A 256 0.43 -3.61 -7.61
N LEU A 257 -0.74 -3.47 -8.25
CA LEU A 257 -0.85 -3.45 -9.69
C LEU A 257 -0.57 -2.13 -10.41
N SER A 258 -0.71 -0.96 -9.79
CA SER A 258 -0.36 0.28 -10.51
C SER A 258 1.15 0.40 -10.71
N GLU A 259 1.94 -0.15 -9.79
CA GLU A 259 3.40 -0.29 -9.96
C GLU A 259 3.76 -1.55 -10.76
N LEU A 260 2.95 -2.63 -10.73
CA LEU A 260 3.23 -3.82 -11.55
C LEU A 260 2.98 -3.61 -13.06
N LYS A 261 1.97 -2.81 -13.43
CA LYS A 261 1.58 -2.55 -14.83
C LYS A 261 2.78 -2.16 -15.70
N ASN A 262 3.66 -1.31 -15.16
CA ASN A 262 4.74 -0.70 -15.93
C ASN A 262 6.12 -1.29 -15.61
N LYS A 263 6.21 -2.22 -14.65
CA LYS A 263 7.49 -2.76 -14.16
C LYS A 263 7.69 -4.25 -14.44
N TYR A 264 6.61 -5.04 -14.58
CA TYR A 264 6.71 -6.51 -14.66
C TYR A 264 5.98 -7.14 -15.83
N PHE A 265 5.06 -6.41 -16.49
CA PHE A 265 4.33 -6.93 -17.64
C PHE A 265 4.63 -6.11 -18.88
N ILE A 266 5.14 -6.79 -19.91
CA ILE A 266 5.50 -6.17 -21.20
C ILE A 266 4.29 -5.52 -21.86
N ASN A 267 3.09 -6.07 -21.66
CA ASN A 267 1.83 -5.51 -22.11
C ASN A 267 0.64 -6.05 -21.30
N ASP A 268 -0.53 -5.44 -21.50
CA ASP A 268 -1.75 -5.82 -20.81
C ASP A 268 -2.24 -7.24 -21.12
N LYS A 269 -1.96 -7.80 -22.30
CA LYS A 269 -2.34 -9.19 -22.65
C LYS A 269 -1.61 -10.19 -21.75
N LYS A 270 -0.29 -10.03 -21.59
CA LYS A 270 0.54 -10.87 -20.71
C LYS A 270 0.14 -10.71 -19.24
N ARG A 271 -0.22 -9.49 -18.83
CA ARG A 271 -0.77 -9.24 -17.50
C ARG A 271 -2.07 -10.01 -17.27
N LEU A 272 -3.05 -9.87 -18.17
CA LEU A 272 -4.34 -10.56 -18.04
C LEU A 272 -4.18 -12.08 -18.08
N ALA A 273 -3.33 -12.61 -18.96
CA ALA A 273 -3.02 -14.03 -19.02
C ALA A 273 -2.44 -14.55 -17.70
N PHE A 274 -1.49 -13.82 -17.11
CA PHE A 274 -0.93 -14.15 -15.80
C PHE A 274 -2.00 -14.18 -14.69
N LEU A 275 -2.85 -13.15 -14.63
CA LEU A 275 -3.93 -13.05 -13.63
C LEU A 275 -4.96 -14.18 -13.79
N LEU A 276 -5.32 -14.52 -15.02
CA LEU A 276 -6.26 -15.60 -15.33
C LEU A 276 -5.69 -16.98 -14.96
N ARG A 277 -4.41 -17.23 -15.27
CA ARG A 277 -3.73 -18.49 -14.96
C ARG A 277 -3.61 -18.73 -13.46
N ASN A 278 -3.29 -17.67 -12.72
CA ASN A 278 -3.09 -17.73 -11.26
C ASN A 278 -4.35 -17.38 -10.48
N HIS A 279 -5.51 -17.31 -11.15
CA HIS A 279 -6.76 -16.92 -10.53
C HIS A 279 -7.20 -17.92 -9.46
N GLN A 280 -7.34 -17.43 -8.23
CA GLN A 280 -8.03 -18.12 -7.15
C GLN A 280 -9.23 -17.27 -6.74
N LYS A 281 -10.32 -17.87 -6.28
CA LYS A 281 -11.53 -17.11 -5.91
C LYS A 281 -11.18 -16.03 -4.87
N GLY A 282 -11.52 -14.77 -5.14
CA GLY A 282 -11.15 -13.63 -4.28
C GLY A 282 -9.72 -13.11 -4.47
N ILE A 283 -8.90 -13.75 -5.30
CA ILE A 283 -7.55 -13.34 -5.69
C ILE A 283 -7.60 -12.89 -7.15
N PHE A 284 -7.20 -11.64 -7.41
CA PHE A 284 -7.25 -11.00 -8.73
C PHE A 284 -8.66 -10.70 -9.28
N ASP A 285 -9.72 -10.85 -8.47
CA ASP A 285 -11.09 -10.59 -8.90
C ASP A 285 -11.27 -9.12 -9.32
N ASP A 286 -10.83 -8.17 -8.51
CA ASP A 286 -10.94 -6.74 -8.82
C ASP A 286 -10.14 -6.38 -10.08
N GLU A 287 -8.97 -6.99 -10.25
CA GLU A 287 -8.03 -6.80 -11.35
C GLU A 287 -8.54 -7.35 -12.68
N LEU A 288 -9.29 -8.45 -12.63
CA LEU A 288 -10.01 -9.02 -13.78
C LEU A 288 -11.36 -8.34 -13.99
N GLY A 289 -11.71 -7.34 -13.17
CA GLY A 289 -13.00 -6.65 -13.21
C GLY A 289 -14.18 -7.53 -12.79
N ILE A 290 -13.91 -8.61 -12.05
CA ILE A 290 -14.91 -9.50 -11.48
C ILE A 290 -15.55 -8.82 -10.27
N LYS A 291 -16.87 -8.68 -10.29
CA LYS A 291 -17.65 -8.04 -9.22
C LYS A 291 -18.68 -9.01 -8.68
N LYS A 292 -19.19 -8.75 -7.48
CA LYS A 292 -20.29 -9.53 -6.84
C LYS A 292 -21.47 -9.77 -7.80
N LYS A 293 -21.82 -8.78 -8.61
CA LYS A 293 -22.90 -8.91 -9.63
C LYS A 293 -22.67 -10.07 -10.61
N HIS A 294 -21.42 -10.41 -10.94
CA HIS A 294 -21.12 -11.52 -11.87
C HIS A 294 -21.42 -12.90 -11.27
N TYR A 295 -21.49 -13.03 -9.94
CA TYR A 295 -21.87 -14.28 -9.27
C TYR A 295 -23.38 -14.45 -9.09
N ILE A 296 -24.15 -13.37 -9.28
CA ILE A 296 -25.60 -13.34 -9.06
C ILE A 296 -26.33 -13.24 -10.40
N ASP A 297 -25.79 -12.45 -11.33
CA ASP A 297 -26.36 -12.22 -12.66
C ASP A 297 -25.52 -12.95 -13.74
N ARG A 298 -26.12 -14.02 -14.27
CA ARG A 298 -25.53 -14.82 -15.35
C ARG A 298 -25.28 -14.00 -16.62
N LYS A 299 -26.08 -12.97 -16.89
CA LYS A 299 -25.88 -12.09 -18.06
C LYS A 299 -24.62 -11.27 -17.88
N ALA A 300 -24.45 -10.64 -16.72
CA ALA A 300 -23.24 -9.88 -16.39
C ALA A 300 -21.97 -10.76 -16.40
N ALA A 301 -22.05 -12.01 -15.90
CA ALA A 301 -20.96 -12.98 -16.00
C ALA A 301 -20.60 -13.33 -17.45
N LYS A 302 -21.61 -13.46 -18.31
CA LYS A 302 -21.42 -13.76 -19.74
C LYS A 302 -20.80 -12.58 -20.48
N GLU A 303 -21.22 -11.35 -20.18
CA GLU A 303 -20.63 -10.13 -20.72
C GLU A 303 -19.16 -10.00 -20.34
N TRP A 304 -18.81 -10.27 -19.07
CA TRP A 304 -17.41 -10.33 -18.61
C TRP A 304 -16.58 -11.35 -19.41
N LYS A 305 -17.09 -12.58 -19.57
CA LYS A 305 -16.43 -13.62 -20.36
C LYS A 305 -16.20 -13.19 -21.81
N ILE A 306 -17.22 -12.63 -22.46
CA ILE A 306 -17.14 -12.18 -23.86
C ILE A 306 -16.09 -11.07 -24.00
N LYS A 307 -16.05 -10.12 -23.06
CA LYS A 307 -15.06 -9.04 -23.06
C LYS A 307 -13.63 -9.58 -23.07
N LEU A 308 -13.31 -10.53 -22.18
CA LEU A 308 -11.96 -11.09 -22.11
C LEU A 308 -11.60 -11.97 -23.31
N LEU A 309 -12.53 -12.80 -23.79
CA LEU A 309 -12.28 -13.60 -25.00
C LEU A 309 -12.09 -12.74 -26.25
N LYS A 310 -12.71 -11.56 -26.32
CA LYS A 310 -12.47 -10.63 -27.44
C LYS A 310 -11.01 -10.21 -27.54
N GLU A 311 -10.29 -10.15 -26.41
CA GLU A 311 -8.88 -9.75 -26.35
C GLU A 311 -7.91 -10.94 -26.37
N LEU A 312 -8.30 -12.08 -25.78
CA LEU A 312 -7.40 -13.20 -25.45
C LEU A 312 -7.75 -14.53 -26.13
N HIS A 313 -8.65 -14.55 -27.11
CA HIS A 313 -8.93 -15.77 -27.88
C HIS A 313 -7.83 -16.03 -28.92
N SER A 314 -7.53 -17.30 -29.19
CA SER A 314 -6.50 -17.74 -30.14
C SER A 314 -6.74 -17.22 -31.56
N ASP A 315 -7.98 -17.30 -32.06
CA ASP A 315 -8.38 -16.73 -33.37
C ASP A 315 -7.99 -15.26 -33.59
N LYS A 316 -7.86 -14.46 -32.52
CA LYS A 316 -7.49 -13.04 -32.62
C LYS A 316 -5.99 -12.78 -32.47
N ASN A 317 -5.23 -13.81 -32.11
CA ASN A 317 -3.81 -13.71 -31.74
C ASN A 317 -2.96 -14.78 -32.44
N GLN A 318 -3.37 -15.22 -33.64
CA GLN A 318 -2.70 -16.31 -34.39
C GLN A 318 -1.22 -16.03 -34.70
N GLU A 319 -0.84 -14.75 -34.79
CA GLU A 319 0.54 -14.32 -35.07
C GLU A 319 1.38 -14.09 -33.79
N ASP A 320 0.77 -14.16 -32.61
CA ASP A 320 1.45 -13.94 -31.32
C ASP A 320 1.70 -15.29 -30.62
N SER A 321 2.93 -15.77 -30.71
CA SER A 321 3.36 -17.01 -30.05
C SER A 321 3.84 -16.80 -28.61
N SER A 322 3.70 -15.60 -28.04
CA SER A 322 4.23 -15.28 -26.71
C SER A 322 3.37 -15.79 -25.55
N LEU A 323 2.17 -16.30 -25.83
CA LEU A 323 1.24 -16.88 -24.87
C LEU A 323 0.52 -18.08 -25.48
N ASP A 324 0.19 -19.07 -24.65
CA ASP A 324 -0.77 -20.11 -25.02
C ASP A 324 -2.20 -19.56 -24.85
N TYR A 325 -2.74 -18.99 -25.93
CA TYR A 325 -4.06 -18.35 -25.92
C TYR A 325 -5.23 -19.34 -25.75
N ASP A 326 -5.03 -20.61 -26.10
CA ASP A 326 -6.02 -21.66 -25.87
C ASP A 326 -6.05 -22.03 -24.37
N GLU A 327 -4.88 -22.13 -23.73
CA GLU A 327 -4.77 -22.32 -22.28
C GLU A 327 -5.42 -21.14 -21.53
N VAL A 328 -5.12 -19.89 -21.93
CA VAL A 328 -5.71 -18.67 -21.35
C VAL A 328 -7.24 -18.68 -21.50
N SER A 329 -7.75 -19.04 -22.67
CA SER A 329 -9.19 -19.18 -22.92
C SER A 329 -9.82 -20.25 -22.02
N SER A 330 -9.10 -21.33 -21.73
CA SER A 330 -9.55 -22.36 -20.78
C SER A 330 -9.73 -21.79 -19.36
N TYR A 331 -8.82 -20.92 -18.89
CA TYR A 331 -8.93 -20.28 -17.58
C TYR A 331 -10.13 -19.33 -17.50
N ILE A 332 -10.38 -18.53 -18.55
CA ILE A 332 -11.58 -17.68 -18.63
C ILE A 332 -12.84 -18.53 -18.49
N ASN A 333 -12.91 -19.67 -19.18
CA ASN A 333 -14.04 -20.59 -19.09
C ASN A 333 -14.20 -21.21 -17.70
N LYS A 334 -13.11 -21.62 -17.04
CA LYS A 334 -13.13 -22.15 -15.67
C LYS A 334 -13.69 -21.12 -14.68
N ILE A 335 -13.22 -19.88 -14.76
CA ILE A 335 -13.68 -18.79 -13.89
C ILE A 335 -15.16 -18.48 -14.14
N TYR A 336 -15.58 -18.38 -15.40
CA TYR A 336 -16.98 -18.19 -15.76
C TYR A 336 -17.88 -19.30 -15.22
N ASN A 337 -17.48 -20.58 -15.37
CA ASN A 337 -18.25 -21.71 -14.87
C ASN A 337 -18.39 -21.67 -13.34
N ARG A 338 -17.35 -21.24 -12.63
CA ARG A 338 -17.39 -21.00 -11.19
C ARG A 338 -18.38 -19.89 -10.82
N MET A 339 -18.43 -18.79 -11.58
CA MET A 339 -19.38 -17.69 -11.33
C MET A 339 -20.83 -18.14 -11.44
N VAL A 340 -21.14 -19.01 -12.41
CA VAL A 340 -22.52 -19.44 -12.71
C VAL A 340 -22.92 -20.76 -12.04
N GLY A 341 -22.13 -21.25 -11.08
CA GLY A 341 -22.42 -22.46 -10.30
C GLY A 341 -22.39 -23.77 -11.11
N LYS A 342 -21.55 -23.84 -12.15
CA LYS A 342 -21.38 -25.02 -13.03
C LYS A 342 -20.07 -25.79 -12.78
N ALA A 343 -19.37 -25.50 -11.68
CA ALA A 343 -18.06 -26.07 -11.37
C ALA A 343 -18.18 -27.41 -10.64
#